data_AF-A0A7S2WZL2-F1
#
_entry.id   AF-A0A7S2WZL2-F1
#
_cell.length_a   1.000
_cell.length_b   1.000
_cell.length_c   1.000
_cell.angle_alpha   90.00
_cell.angle_beta   90.00
_cell.angle_gamma   90.00
#
_symmetry.space_group_name_H-M   'P 1'
#
loop_
_entity.id
_entity.type
_entity.pdbx_description
1 polymer ?
#
loop_
_entity_poly.entity_id
_entity_poly.type
_entity_poly.pdbx_seq_one_letter_code
_entity_poly.pdbx_strand_id
1 'polypeptide(L)'
;MSSPGGATRSARSSTTTDEARLEHIATECLAKAVHVVLAARLNRRASSGVTRDNRNRWFNLETEEVDVATPQVDLWKRDTSMTLVAEIYGEKKNARGDDKGGSPAQ
;
A
#
# COMPACT_ATOMS: atom_id res chain seq x y z
N MET A 1 -46.12 -34.76 -23.07
CA MET A 1 -45.87 -35.59 -21.87
C MET A 1 -44.61 -36.38 -22.20
N SER A 2 -43.45 -36.26 -21.55
CA SER A 2 -43.15 -35.98 -20.14
C SER A 2 -41.75 -35.36 -20.03
N SER A 3 -41.55 -34.48 -19.06
CA SER A 3 -40.22 -34.07 -18.58
C SER A 3 -39.57 -35.19 -17.76
N PRO A 4 -38.24 -35.32 -17.82
CA PRO A 4 -37.41 -35.22 -16.61
C PRO A 4 -36.07 -34.53 -16.94
N GLY A 5 -35.26 -34.03 -16.01
CA GLY A 5 -35.31 -33.97 -14.57
C GLY A 5 -34.30 -32.90 -14.13
N GLY A 6 -34.54 -32.34 -12.95
CA GLY A 6 -33.76 -31.24 -12.41
C GLY A 6 -32.30 -31.63 -12.18
N ALA A 7 -31.39 -30.94 -12.87
CA ALA A 7 -30.02 -30.81 -12.43
C ALA A 7 -30.01 -29.89 -11.20
N THR A 8 -30.02 -30.50 -10.03
CA THR A 8 -29.73 -29.80 -8.77
C THR A 8 -28.36 -29.15 -8.89
N ARG A 9 -28.36 -27.82 -9.00
CA ARG A 9 -27.16 -26.98 -8.94
C ARG A 9 -26.38 -27.33 -7.69
N SER A 10 -25.25 -28.01 -7.87
CA SER A 10 -24.19 -28.12 -6.87
C SER A 10 -23.49 -26.76 -6.80
N ALA A 11 -24.05 -25.84 -6.01
CA ALA A 11 -23.61 -24.45 -5.89
C ALA A 11 -23.17 -24.08 -4.46
N ARG A 12 -22.61 -25.04 -3.71
CA ARG A 12 -22.26 -24.84 -2.29
C ARG A 12 -20.79 -25.05 -1.94
N SER A 13 -19.91 -25.39 -2.89
CA SER A 13 -18.48 -25.60 -2.60
C SER A 13 -17.52 -24.56 -3.20
N SER A 14 -18.02 -23.55 -3.92
CA SER A 14 -17.20 -22.49 -4.53
C SER A 14 -17.11 -21.21 -3.68
N THR A 15 -17.97 -21.06 -2.67
CA THR A 15 -18.08 -19.80 -1.90
C THR A 15 -16.84 -19.52 -1.07
N THR A 16 -16.23 -20.54 -0.49
CA THR A 16 -15.04 -20.39 0.38
C THR A 16 -13.79 -20.01 -0.40
N THR A 17 -13.65 -20.52 -1.63
CA THR A 17 -12.52 -20.17 -2.52
C THR A 17 -12.66 -18.76 -3.08
N ASP A 18 -13.90 -18.34 -3.38
CA ASP A 18 -14.17 -16.99 -3.87
C ASP A 18 -13.97 -15.94 -2.78
N GLU A 19 -14.35 -16.25 -1.54
CA GLU A 19 -14.16 -15.37 -0.38
C GLU A 19 -12.67 -15.19 -0.05
N ALA A 20 -11.90 -16.27 0.05
CA ALA A 20 -10.45 -16.18 0.27
C ALA A 20 -9.74 -15.43 -0.86
N ARG A 21 -10.21 -15.59 -2.10
CA ARG A 21 -9.68 -14.85 -3.25
C ARG A 21 -10.01 -13.36 -3.15
N LEU A 22 -11.24 -13.02 -2.77
CA LEU A 22 -11.67 -11.63 -2.59
C LEU A 22 -10.85 -10.96 -1.48
N GLU A 23 -10.64 -11.66 -0.37
CA GLU A 23 -9.83 -11.18 0.75
C GLU A 23 -8.38 -10.92 0.33
N HIS A 24 -7.78 -11.84 -0.43
CA HIS A 24 -6.43 -11.65 -0.96
C HIS A 24 -6.34 -10.43 -1.88
N ILE A 25 -7.31 -10.25 -2.79
CA ILE A 25 -7.38 -9.09 -3.68
C ILE A 25 -7.52 -7.78 -2.87
N ALA A 26 -8.39 -7.76 -1.86
CA ALA A 26 -8.59 -6.58 -1.01
C ALA A 26 -7.32 -6.23 -0.23
N THR A 27 -6.65 -7.25 0.32
CA THR A 27 -5.39 -7.11 1.06
C THR A 27 -4.30 -6.49 0.19
N GLU A 28 -4.12 -7.00 -1.02
CA GLU A 28 -3.12 -6.45 -1.97
C GLU A 28 -3.50 -5.06 -2.47
N CYS A 29 -4.80 -4.74 -2.58
CA CYS A 29 -5.28 -3.40 -2.91
C CYS A 29 -4.88 -2.37 -1.85
N LEU A 30 -5.15 -2.67 -0.58
CA LEU A 30 -4.86 -1.77 0.54
C LEU A 30 -3.35 -1.61 0.76
N ALA A 31 -2.60 -2.70 0.69
CA ALA A 31 -1.13 -2.66 0.76
C ALA A 31 -0.54 -1.76 -0.34
N LYS A 32 -0.99 -1.93 -1.58
CA LYS A 32 -0.53 -1.09 -2.70
C LYS A 32 -0.92 0.38 -2.51
N ALA A 33 -2.12 0.66 -2.00
CA ALA A 33 -2.59 2.02 -1.76
C ALA A 33 -1.68 2.78 -0.79
N VAL A 34 -1.22 2.13 0.29
CA VAL A 34 -0.27 2.74 1.24
C VAL A 34 1.05 3.09 0.55
N HIS A 35 1.61 2.18 -0.24
CA HIS A 35 2.86 2.46 -0.96
C HIS A 35 2.71 3.62 -1.96
N VAL A 36 1.59 3.69 -2.69
CA VAL A 36 1.31 4.82 -3.60
C VAL A 36 1.23 6.15 -2.84
N VAL A 37 0.49 6.17 -1.72
CA VAL A 37 0.33 7.37 -0.89
C VAL A 37 1.67 7.83 -0.33
N LEU A 38 2.47 6.93 0.22
CA LEU A 38 3.78 7.24 0.79
C LEU A 38 4.78 7.69 -0.28
N ALA A 39 4.86 6.97 -1.41
CA ALA A 39 5.75 7.33 -2.52
C ALA A 39 5.41 8.69 -3.14
N ALA A 40 4.15 9.13 -3.07
CA ALA A 40 3.74 10.47 -3.51
C ALA A 40 4.16 11.58 -2.54
N ARG A 41 4.48 11.25 -1.28
CA ARG A 41 4.88 12.21 -0.24
C ARG A 41 6.39 12.24 0.00
N LEU A 42 7.05 11.11 -0.19
CA LEU A 42 8.51 11.02 -0.11
C LEU A 42 9.11 11.55 -1.42
N ASN A 43 9.95 12.59 -1.32
CA ASN A 43 10.61 13.16 -2.49
C ASN A 43 11.46 12.11 -3.21
N ARG A 44 11.04 11.70 -4.42
CA ARG A 44 11.68 10.67 -5.27
C ARG A 44 13.16 10.90 -5.59
N ARG A 45 13.75 12.05 -5.27
CA ARG A 45 15.17 12.33 -5.51
C ARG A 45 16.11 11.60 -4.55
N ALA A 46 15.63 11.04 -3.44
CA ALA A 46 16.46 10.33 -2.47
C ALA A 46 16.63 8.82 -2.79
N SER A 47 15.88 8.26 -3.74
CA SER A 47 15.85 6.82 -3.98
C SER A 47 16.77 6.40 -5.13
N SER A 48 18.08 6.64 -4.99
CA SER A 48 19.10 6.15 -5.94
C SER A 48 19.51 4.68 -5.69
N GLY A 49 18.73 3.92 -4.90
CA GLY A 49 19.07 2.57 -4.48
C GLY A 49 17.97 1.52 -4.66
N VAL A 50 16.89 1.83 -5.41
CA VAL A 50 15.77 0.89 -5.57
C VAL A 50 16.20 -0.28 -6.45
N THR A 51 16.44 -1.43 -5.83
CA THR A 51 16.67 -2.69 -6.52
C THR A 51 15.43 -3.07 -7.32
N ARG A 52 15.63 -3.54 -8.57
CA ARG A 52 14.58 -3.90 -9.53
C ARG A 52 13.52 -4.89 -8.98
N ASP A 53 13.86 -5.63 -7.93
CA ASP A 53 12.99 -6.62 -7.28
C ASP A 53 11.89 -6.00 -6.40
N ASN A 54 11.96 -4.71 -6.07
CA ASN A 54 10.97 -4.07 -5.18
C ASN A 54 9.76 -3.46 -5.92
N ARG A 55 9.30 -4.10 -7.00
CA ARG A 55 8.22 -3.61 -7.85
C ARG A 55 6.96 -4.46 -7.74
N ASN A 56 5.86 -3.81 -7.40
CA ASN A 56 4.54 -4.40 -7.29
C ASN A 56 3.72 -4.15 -8.57
N ARG A 57 3.26 -5.22 -9.22
CA ARG A 57 2.52 -5.17 -10.50
C ARG A 57 1.03 -5.49 -10.39
N TRP A 58 0.49 -5.56 -9.17
CA TRP A 58 -0.93 -5.78 -8.97
C TRP A 58 -1.78 -4.71 -9.67
N PHE A 59 -2.98 -5.09 -10.12
CA PHE A 59 -3.96 -4.19 -10.75
C PHE A 59 -3.47 -3.51 -12.04
N ASN A 60 -2.56 -4.15 -12.78
CA ASN A 60 -1.97 -3.61 -14.02
C ASN A 60 -1.28 -2.24 -13.82
N LEU A 61 -0.83 -1.95 -12.60
CA LEU A 61 -0.12 -0.71 -12.25
C LEU A 61 1.23 -1.08 -11.65
N GLU A 62 2.33 -0.62 -12.24
CA GLU A 62 3.66 -0.83 -11.67
C GLU A 62 3.95 0.25 -10.62
N THR A 63 4.21 -0.16 -9.38
CA THR A 63 4.55 0.74 -8.27
C THR A 63 5.78 0.22 -7.55
N GLU A 64 6.62 1.15 -7.09
CA GLU A 64 7.71 0.83 -6.17
C GLU A 64 7.13 0.70 -4.76
N GLU A 65 7.55 -0.33 -4.04
CA GLU A 65 7.26 -0.40 -2.61
C GLU A 65 8.22 0.51 -1.84
N VAL A 66 7.75 1.01 -0.72
CA VAL A 66 8.48 1.96 0.12
C VAL A 66 9.11 1.17 1.25
N ASP A 67 10.44 1.01 1.20
CA ASP A 67 11.20 0.12 2.09
C ASP A 67 10.87 0.31 3.58
N VAL A 68 10.72 1.56 4.02
CA VAL A 68 10.41 1.87 5.44
C VAL A 68 9.00 1.45 5.86
N ALA A 69 8.09 1.25 4.91
CA ALA A 69 6.71 0.84 5.15
C ALA A 69 6.49 -0.66 5.00
N THR A 70 7.30 -1.34 4.18
CA THR A 70 7.15 -2.77 3.87
C THR A 70 7.02 -3.65 5.13
N PRO A 71 7.86 -3.52 6.19
CA PRO A 71 7.72 -4.35 7.38
C PRO A 71 6.38 -4.18 8.12
N GLN A 72 5.83 -2.96 8.14
CA GLN A 72 4.56 -2.67 8.81
C GLN A 72 3.38 -3.19 7.97
N VAL A 73 3.45 -3.03 6.65
CA VAL A 73 2.46 -3.59 5.73
C VAL A 73 2.45 -5.11 5.81
N ASP A 74 3.60 -5.76 5.81
CA ASP A 74 3.73 -7.22 5.93
C ASP A 74 3.19 -7.74 7.26
N LEU A 75 3.37 -6.98 8.36
CA LEU A 75 2.79 -7.33 9.65
C LEU A 75 1.26 -7.24 9.60
N TRP A 76 0.72 -6.17 9.01
CA TRP A 76 -0.74 -6.02 8.84
C TRP A 76 -1.34 -7.11 7.93
N LYS A 77 -0.65 -7.53 6.86
CA LYS A 77 -1.11 -8.62 5.99
C LYS A 77 -1.28 -9.96 6.72
N ARG A 78 -0.63 -10.16 7.87
CA ARG A 78 -0.77 -11.39 8.69
C ARG A 78 -2.05 -11.40 9.52
N ASP A 79 -2.63 -10.23 9.78
CA ASP A 79 -3.86 -10.07 10.54
C ASP A 79 -4.64 -8.85 10.02
N THR A 80 -5.51 -9.12 9.04
CA THR A 80 -6.35 -8.13 8.34
C THR A 80 -7.63 -7.79 9.10
N SER A 81 -7.81 -8.33 10.32
CA SER A 81 -8.97 -8.00 11.17
C SER A 81 -8.98 -6.53 11.60
N MET A 82 -7.80 -5.88 11.57
CA MET A 82 -7.63 -4.48 11.92
C MET A 82 -7.64 -3.57 10.69
N THR A 83 -8.16 -2.35 10.85
CA THR A 83 -8.10 -1.32 9.81
C THR A 83 -6.66 -0.87 9.55
N LEU A 84 -6.27 -0.81 8.28
CA LEU A 84 -4.98 -0.23 7.87
C LEU A 84 -5.05 1.30 7.94
N VAL A 85 -4.18 1.91 8.74
CA VAL A 85 -4.12 3.37 8.92
C VAL A 85 -2.73 3.86 8.52
N ALA A 86 -2.67 4.86 7.65
CA ALA A 86 -1.44 5.52 7.24
C ALA A 86 -1.56 7.03 7.50
N GLU A 87 -0.81 7.52 8.48
CA GLU A 87 -0.80 8.93 8.87
C GLU A 87 0.42 9.64 8.28
N ILE A 88 0.20 10.83 7.73
CA ILE A 88 1.25 11.64 7.11
C ILE A 88 1.35 12.95 7.88
N TYR A 89 2.49 13.16 8.51
CA TYR A 89 2.79 14.39 9.24
C TYR A 89 3.86 15.18 8.50
N GLY A 90 3.74 16.51 8.57
CA GLY A 90 4.76 17.43 8.09
C GLY A 90 5.21 18.33 9.22
N GLU A 91 6.53 18.44 9.41
CA GLU A 91 7.07 19.45 10.30
C GLU A 91 7.15 20.79 9.57
N LYS A 92 6.45 21.79 10.07
CA LYS A 92 6.67 23.17 9.64
C LYS A 92 8.01 23.59 10.23
N LYS A 93 9.06 23.65 9.41
CA LYS A 93 10.30 24.35 9.80
C LYS A 93 9.91 25.78 10.16
N ASN A 94 9.94 26.10 11.44
CA ASN A 94 9.81 27.47 11.88
C ASN A 94 11.01 28.23 11.31
N ALA A 95 10.76 29.06 10.30
CA ALA A 95 11.75 29.96 9.71
C ALA A 95 12.06 31.12 10.67
N ARG A 96 12.48 30.80 11.89
CA ARG A 96 12.99 31.75 12.87
C ARG A 96 14.38 31.28 13.28
N GLY A 97 15.42 31.92 12.73
CA GLY A 97 16.71 31.91 13.39
C GLY A 97 17.99 32.02 12.57
N ASP A 98 17.97 32.24 11.26
CA ASP A 98 19.18 32.66 10.54
C ASP A 98 19.12 34.16 10.23
N ASP A 99 18.99 34.94 11.29
CA ASP A 99 19.30 36.37 11.30
C ASP A 99 20.41 36.58 12.34
N LYS A 100 21.56 35.93 12.11
CA LYS A 100 22.82 36.31 12.75
C LYS A 100 23.57 37.25 11.80
N GLY A 101 23.14 38.51 11.85
CA GLY A 101 23.96 39.72 11.85
C GLY A 101 25.11 39.83 10.84
N GLY A 102 24.99 40.80 9.93
CA GLY A 102 26.16 41.61 9.55
C GLY A 102 26.79 42.24 10.81
N SER A 103 28.05 42.62 10.88
CA SER A 103 29.06 43.11 9.94
C SER A 103 30.40 43.18 10.74
N PRO A 104 31.51 43.81 10.29
CA PRO A 104 32.15 43.89 8.97
C PRO A 104 33.64 43.48 9.07
N ALA A 105 34.37 43.71 7.98
CA ALA A 105 35.82 43.57 7.82
C ALA A 105 36.70 44.14 8.96
N GLN A 106 37.83 43.47 9.19
CA GLN A 106 39.12 44.11 9.49
C GLN A 106 40.16 43.57 8.51
#